data_AF-A0A455UCL3-F1
#
_entry.id   AF-A0A455UCL3-F1
#
_cell.length_a   1.000
_cell.length_b   1.000
_cell.length_c   1.000
_cell.angle_alpha   90.00
_cell.angle_beta   90.00
_cell.angle_gamma   90.00
#
_symmetry.space_group_name_H-M   'P 1'
#
loop_
_entity.id
_entity.type
_entity.pdbx_description
1 polymer ?
#
loop_
_entity_poly.entity_id
_entity_poly.type
_entity_poly.pdbx_seq_one_letter_code
_entity_poly.pdbx_strand_id
1 'polypeptide(L)'
;MGQLTILELKLLVYLALQRHEEALDCVQMFLQYNDNTVERGLFYQAVNAVLEIVLDDELALEDYLYNFQRMFGEATMAAVIGSVSGEVRFHGLTPTNMQLDGLERHQRLIESYKKLHAARAAKVGI
;
A
#
# COMPACT_ATOMS: atom_id res chain seq x y z
N MET A 1 2.58 3.79 -10.78
CA MET A 1 2.22 3.68 -9.35
C MET A 1 0.88 4.35 -9.16
N GLY A 2 -0.11 3.62 -8.67
CA GLY A 2 -1.41 4.18 -8.33
C GLY A 2 -1.28 5.21 -7.22
N GLN A 3 -2.17 6.19 -7.19
CA GLN A 3 -2.21 7.17 -6.10
C GLN A 3 -2.71 6.47 -4.83
N LEU A 4 -2.05 6.69 -3.70
CA LEU A 4 -2.55 6.27 -2.39
C LEU A 4 -3.81 7.09 -2.06
N THR A 5 -4.92 6.42 -1.76
CA THR A 5 -6.15 7.08 -1.32
C THR A 5 -6.26 7.10 0.20
N ILE A 6 -7.13 7.96 0.75
CA ILE A 6 -7.40 7.98 2.19
C ILE A 6 -7.98 6.65 2.66
N LEU A 7 -8.84 6.02 1.84
CA LEU A 7 -9.42 4.72 2.15
C LEU A 7 -8.33 3.64 2.25
N GLU A 8 -7.43 3.60 1.28
CA GLU A 8 -6.33 2.65 1.28
C GLU A 8 -5.41 2.84 2.49
N LEU A 9 -5.11 4.10 2.85
CA LEU A 9 -4.32 4.37 4.05
C LEU A 9 -5.02 3.90 5.33
N LYS A 10 -6.34 4.12 5.45
CA LYS A 10 -7.12 3.60 6.58
C LYS A 10 -7.06 2.08 6.66
N LEU A 11 -7.23 1.39 5.54
CA LEU A 11 -7.09 -0.06 5.43
C LEU A 11 -5.73 -0.54 5.96
N LEU A 12 -4.64 0.06 5.47
CA LEU A 12 -3.28 -0.29 5.89
C LEU A 12 -3.04 -0.02 7.39
N VAL A 13 -3.63 1.05 7.94
CA VAL A 13 -3.59 1.34 9.38
C VAL A 13 -4.34 0.27 10.18
N TYR A 14 -5.52 -0.16 9.74
CA TYR A 14 -6.27 -1.20 10.43
C TYR A 14 -5.53 -2.55 10.41
N LEU A 15 -4.94 -2.93 9.27
CA LEU A 15 -4.07 -4.11 9.20
C LEU A 15 -2.89 -4.01 10.17
N ALA A 16 -2.21 -2.88 10.22
CA ALA A 16 -1.08 -2.67 11.14
C ALA A 16 -1.48 -2.69 12.63
N LEU A 17 -2.73 -2.35 12.94
CA LEU A 17 -3.31 -2.42 14.28
C LEU A 17 -3.99 -3.77 14.56
N GLN A 18 -3.99 -4.70 13.60
CA GLN A 18 -4.70 -5.99 13.65
C GLN A 18 -6.21 -5.84 13.94
N ARG A 19 -6.81 -4.74 13.47
CA ARG A 19 -8.24 -4.46 13.52
C ARG A 19 -8.89 -5.07 12.28
N HIS A 20 -9.06 -6.39 12.29
CA HIS A 20 -9.38 -7.19 11.10
C HIS A 20 -10.79 -6.95 10.56
N GLU A 21 -11.79 -6.75 11.42
CA GLU A 21 -13.16 -6.42 10.99
C GLU A 21 -13.19 -5.10 10.20
N GLU A 22 -12.60 -4.04 10.74
CA GLU A 22 -12.58 -2.74 10.07
C GLU A 22 -11.67 -2.74 8.83
N ALA A 23 -10.63 -3.58 8.82
CA ALA A 23 -9.83 -3.82 7.63
C ALA A 23 -10.66 -4.52 6.54
N LEU A 24 -11.50 -5.50 6.89
CA LEU A 24 -12.35 -6.21 5.94
C LEU A 24 -13.35 -5.26 5.27
N ASP A 25 -14.05 -4.44 6.07
CA ASP A 25 -14.97 -3.43 5.54
C ASP A 25 -14.27 -2.46 4.58
N CYS A 26 -13.06 -2.00 4.96
CA CYS A 26 -12.30 -1.08 4.13
C CYS A 26 -11.81 -1.72 2.83
N VAL A 27 -11.35 -2.98 2.85
CA VAL A 27 -10.87 -3.65 1.63
C VAL A 27 -12.02 -3.98 0.68
N GLN A 28 -13.17 -4.40 1.21
CA GLN A 28 -14.38 -4.61 0.41
C GLN A 28 -14.82 -3.32 -0.28
N MET A 29 -14.84 -2.19 0.46
CA MET A 29 -15.13 -0.89 -0.14
C MET A 29 -14.05 -0.46 -1.14
N PHE A 30 -12.77 -0.73 -0.85
CA PHE A 30 -11.65 -0.38 -1.73
C PHE A 30 -11.72 -1.11 -3.07
N LEU A 31 -12.10 -2.39 -3.07
CA LEU A 31 -12.21 -3.22 -4.26
C LEU A 31 -13.38 -2.85 -5.18
N GLN A 32 -14.38 -2.11 -4.68
CA GLN A 32 -15.46 -1.58 -5.52
C GLN A 32 -14.99 -0.47 -6.48
N TYR A 33 -13.86 0.18 -6.19
CA TYR A 33 -13.31 1.22 -7.06
C TYR A 33 -12.43 0.62 -8.16
N ASN A 34 -12.75 0.94 -9.42
CA ASN A 34 -12.21 0.26 -10.61
C ASN A 34 -10.84 0.79 -11.09
N ASP A 35 -10.25 1.77 -10.41
CA ASP A 35 -9.02 2.48 -10.88
C ASP A 35 -7.71 1.83 -10.40
N ASN A 36 -7.76 0.64 -9.81
CA ASN A 36 -6.58 -0.03 -9.27
C ASN A 36 -5.76 -0.71 -10.37
N THR A 37 -4.43 -0.55 -10.32
CA THR A 37 -3.52 -1.35 -11.15
C THR A 37 -3.70 -2.84 -10.83
N VAL A 38 -3.51 -3.72 -11.82
CA VAL A 38 -3.69 -5.18 -11.67
C VAL A 38 -2.98 -5.74 -10.44
N GLU A 39 -1.71 -5.39 -10.23
CA GLU A 39 -0.92 -5.87 -9.07
C GLU A 39 -1.52 -5.46 -7.72
N ARG A 40 -2.05 -4.23 -7.62
CA ARG A 40 -2.75 -3.75 -6.41
C ARG A 40 -4.06 -4.48 -6.20
N GLY A 41 -4.84 -4.63 -7.27
CA GLY A 41 -6.11 -5.35 -7.23
C GLY A 41 -5.92 -6.78 -6.72
N LEU A 42 -4.91 -7.48 -7.25
CA LEU A 42 -4.58 -8.84 -6.83
C LEU A 42 -4.19 -8.92 -5.35
N PHE A 43 -3.36 -7.99 -4.86
CA PHE A 43 -2.99 -7.91 -3.45
C PHE A 43 -4.22 -7.72 -2.55
N TYR A 44 -5.08 -6.75 -2.86
CA TYR A 44 -6.24 -6.46 -2.02
C TYR A 44 -7.36 -7.52 -2.13
N GLN A 45 -7.49 -8.20 -3.27
CA GLN A 45 -8.34 -9.39 -3.39
C GLN A 45 -7.87 -10.51 -2.46
N ALA A 46 -6.55 -10.74 -2.41
CA ALA A 46 -5.96 -11.72 -1.50
C ALA A 46 -6.12 -11.30 -0.03
N VAL A 47 -5.93 -10.01 0.30
CA VAL A 47 -6.21 -9.47 1.65
C VAL A 47 -7.66 -9.73 2.05
N ASN A 48 -8.63 -9.46 1.16
CA ASN A 48 -10.04 -9.72 1.43
C ASN A 48 -10.29 -11.19 1.76
N ALA A 49 -9.82 -12.11 0.91
CA ALA A 49 -10.01 -13.55 1.11
C ALA A 49 -9.35 -14.06 2.41
N VAL A 50 -8.17 -13.56 2.76
CA VAL A 50 -7.51 -13.94 4.01
C VAL A 50 -8.23 -13.39 5.23
N LEU A 51 -8.70 -12.15 5.20
CA LEU A 51 -9.47 -11.57 6.31
C LEU A 51 -10.81 -12.28 6.53
N GLU A 52 -11.50 -12.66 5.46
CA GLU A 52 -12.73 -13.47 5.55
C GLU A 52 -12.49 -14.80 6.27
N ILE A 53 -11.36 -15.45 6.03
CA ILE A 53 -10.99 -16.70 6.73
C ILE A 53 -10.57 -16.43 8.17
N VAL A 54 -9.73 -15.42 8.41
CA VAL A 54 -9.18 -15.14 9.75
C VAL A 54 -10.28 -14.69 10.73
N LEU A 55 -11.34 -14.05 10.24
CA LEU A 55 -12.49 -13.63 11.04
C LEU A 55 -13.53 -14.74 11.23
N ASP A 56 -13.40 -15.87 10.54
CA ASP A 56 -14.31 -17.00 10.65
C ASP A 56 -13.70 -18.08 11.56
N ASP A 57 -14.28 -18.24 12.74
CA ASP A 57 -13.84 -19.21 13.75
C ASP A 57 -13.94 -20.68 13.29
N GLU A 58 -14.68 -20.97 12.21
CA GLU A 58 -14.82 -22.31 11.64
C GLU A 58 -13.73 -22.64 10.59
N LEU A 59 -12.95 -21.65 10.16
CA LEU A 59 -11.97 -21.78 9.08
C LEU A 59 -10.52 -21.67 9.59
N ALA A 60 -9.62 -22.42 8.96
CA ALA A 60 -8.18 -22.35 9.22
C ALA A 60 -7.44 -21.93 7.95
N LEU A 61 -6.66 -20.84 8.01
CA LEU A 61 -5.95 -20.31 6.84
C LEU A 61 -4.98 -21.32 6.21
N GLU A 62 -4.38 -22.18 7.02
CA GLU A 62 -3.44 -23.23 6.60
C GLU A 62 -4.06 -24.18 5.57
N ASP A 63 -5.36 -24.48 5.68
CA ASP A 63 -6.07 -25.38 4.78
C ASP A 63 -6.27 -24.77 3.38
N TYR A 64 -6.26 -23.44 3.28
CA TYR A 64 -6.47 -22.70 2.03
C TYR A 64 -5.17 -22.20 1.41
N LEU A 65 -4.07 -22.18 2.19
CA LEU A 65 -2.81 -21.57 1.80
C LEU A 65 -2.28 -22.09 0.46
N TYR A 66 -2.34 -23.41 0.24
CA TYR A 66 -1.90 -24.04 -1.01
C TYR A 66 -2.68 -23.52 -2.22
N ASN A 67 -4.01 -23.41 -2.11
CA ASN A 67 -4.86 -22.94 -3.19
C ASN A 67 -4.66 -21.45 -3.44
N PHE A 68 -4.54 -20.65 -2.38
CA PHE A 68 -4.31 -19.22 -2.47
C PHE A 68 -2.95 -18.87 -3.07
N GLN A 69 -1.90 -19.62 -2.75
CA GLN A 69 -0.59 -19.44 -3.38
C GLN A 69 -0.65 -19.70 -4.89
N ARG A 70 -1.45 -20.67 -5.35
CA ARG A 70 -1.66 -20.93 -6.78
C ARG A 70 -2.50 -19.85 -7.46
N MET A 71 -3.45 -19.26 -6.75
CA MET A 71 -4.38 -18.26 -7.29
C MET A 71 -3.77 -16.85 -7.34
N PHE A 72 -3.07 -16.45 -6.29
CA PHE A 72 -2.53 -15.09 -6.12
C PHE A 72 -1.01 -15.00 -6.29
N GLY A 73 -0.32 -16.13 -6.32
CA GLY A 73 1.13 -16.22 -6.34
C GLY A 73 1.75 -16.23 -4.94
N GLU A 74 2.86 -16.94 -4.78
CA GLU A 74 3.57 -17.08 -3.50
C GLU A 74 4.03 -15.74 -2.92
N ALA A 75 4.60 -14.86 -3.76
CA ALA A 75 5.07 -13.56 -3.31
C ALA A 75 3.94 -12.66 -2.80
N THR A 76 2.80 -12.65 -3.50
CA THR A 76 1.60 -11.91 -3.07
C THR A 76 1.08 -12.45 -1.75
N MET A 77 0.95 -13.77 -1.62
CA MET A 77 0.47 -14.39 -0.39
C MET A 77 1.39 -14.17 0.80
N ALA A 78 2.71 -14.22 0.60
CA ALA A 78 3.67 -13.89 1.65
C ALA A 78 3.49 -12.45 2.15
N ALA A 79 3.31 -11.49 1.23
CA ALA A 79 3.04 -10.10 1.59
C ALA A 79 1.70 -9.94 2.33
N VAL A 80 0.65 -10.62 1.85
CA VAL A 80 -0.70 -10.57 2.46
C VAL A 80 -0.68 -11.13 3.89
N ILE A 81 -0.10 -12.32 4.09
CA ILE A 81 0.01 -12.94 5.41
C ILE A 81 0.84 -12.07 6.35
N GLY A 82 1.96 -11.53 5.86
CA GLY A 82 2.76 -10.57 6.61
C GLY A 82 1.97 -9.31 6.98
N SER A 83 1.11 -8.81 6.10
CA SER A 83 0.27 -7.64 6.40
C SER A 83 -0.88 -7.92 7.37
N VAL A 84 -1.55 -9.06 7.25
CA VAL A 84 -2.66 -9.44 8.16
C VAL A 84 -2.14 -9.78 9.55
N SER A 85 -0.99 -10.45 9.65
CA SER A 85 -0.29 -10.70 10.93
C SER A 85 0.37 -9.46 11.52
N GLY A 86 0.51 -8.37 10.76
CA GLY A 86 1.13 -7.11 11.22
C GLY A 86 2.66 -7.09 11.18
N GLU A 87 3.31 -8.15 10.67
CA GLU A 87 4.76 -8.23 10.43
C GLU A 87 5.21 -7.26 9.34
N VAL A 88 4.44 -7.15 8.26
CA VAL A 88 4.67 -6.24 7.13
C VAL A 88 3.66 -5.12 7.18
N ARG A 89 4.12 -3.93 7.59
CA ARG A 89 3.26 -2.74 7.69
C ARG A 89 3.37 -1.89 6.43
N PHE A 90 2.25 -1.32 6.00
CA PHE A 90 2.19 -0.39 4.88
C PHE A 90 2.78 -0.96 3.58
N HIS A 91 2.43 -2.20 3.23
CA HIS A 91 2.89 -2.85 2.00
C HIS A 91 2.69 -1.96 0.76
N GLY A 92 3.71 -1.89 -0.10
CA GLY A 92 3.72 -1.03 -1.29
C GLY A 92 4.07 0.44 -1.03
N LEU A 93 4.21 0.88 0.23
CA LEU A 93 4.69 2.22 0.57
C LEU A 93 6.19 2.17 0.90
N THR A 94 7.00 2.82 0.05
CA THR A 94 8.42 3.01 0.34
C THR A 94 8.59 4.18 1.30
N PRO A 95 9.31 4.01 2.43
CA PRO A 95 9.58 5.12 3.33
C PRO A 95 10.39 6.20 2.61
N THR A 96 10.11 7.47 2.94
CA THR A 96 10.87 8.62 2.48
C THR A 96 11.26 9.50 3.66
N ASN A 97 12.10 10.50 3.43
CA ASN A 97 12.59 11.43 4.44
C ASN A 97 12.16 12.87 4.12
N MET A 98 12.55 13.82 4.96
CA MET A 98 12.26 15.25 4.74
C MET A 98 12.91 15.80 3.46
N GLN A 99 13.93 15.11 2.94
CA GLN A 99 14.61 15.46 1.69
C GLN A 99 13.87 14.92 0.45
N LEU A 100 12.79 14.14 0.64
CA LEU A 100 12.03 13.48 -0.42
C LEU A 100 12.89 12.50 -1.24
N ASP A 101 13.86 11.86 -0.59
CA ASP A 101 14.70 10.85 -1.22
C ASP A 101 13.84 9.64 -1.66
N GLY A 102 14.15 9.09 -2.82
CA GLY A 102 13.35 8.06 -3.49
C GLY A 102 12.17 8.58 -4.32
N LEU A 103 11.85 9.89 -4.26
CA LEU A 103 10.78 10.51 -5.04
C LEU A 103 11.34 11.28 -6.25
N GLU A 104 11.76 10.58 -7.30
CA GLU A 104 12.43 11.19 -8.48
C GLU A 104 11.69 12.39 -9.07
N ARG A 105 10.35 12.32 -9.15
CA ARG A 105 9.52 13.41 -9.69
C ARG A 105 9.65 14.68 -8.84
N HIS A 106 9.70 14.54 -7.52
CA HIS A 106 9.91 15.67 -6.61
C HIS A 106 11.33 16.20 -6.71
N GLN A 107 12.34 15.32 -6.85
CA GLN A 107 13.73 15.75 -7.01
C GLN A 107 13.93 16.60 -8.28
N ARG A 108 13.36 16.18 -9.41
CA ARG A 108 13.40 16.98 -10.66
C ARG A 108 12.71 18.34 -10.51
N LEU A 109 11.63 18.40 -9.73
CA LEU A 109 10.95 19.66 -9.42
C LEU A 109 11.84 20.57 -8.56
N ILE A 110 12.46 20.02 -7.50
CA ILE A 110 13.39 20.75 -6.63
C ILE A 110 14.56 21.32 -7.43
N GLU A 111 15.16 20.53 -8.32
CA GLU A 111 16.23 21.00 -9.21
C GLU A 111 15.78 22.16 -10.10
N SER A 112 14.56 22.08 -10.64
CA SER A 112 13.98 23.16 -11.44
C SER A 112 13.77 24.44 -10.61
N TYR A 113 13.29 24.30 -9.37
CA TYR A 113 13.15 25.41 -8.43
C TYR A 113 14.50 26.03 -8.05
N LYS A 114 15.54 25.21 -7.80
CA LYS A 114 16.90 25.69 -7.50
C LYS A 114 17.45 26.59 -8.61
N LYS A 115 17.25 26.22 -9.88
CA LYS A 115 17.62 27.05 -11.04
C LYS A 115 16.90 28.40 -11.04
N LEU A 116 15.60 28.40 -10.76
CA LEU A 116 14.81 29.64 -10.65
C LEU A 116 15.27 30.54 -9.49
N HIS A 117 15.56 29.94 -8.33
CA HIS A 117 16.08 30.67 -7.17
C HIS A 117 17.44 31.31 -7.45
N ALA A 118 18.36 30.58 -8.09
CA ALA A 118 19.65 31.11 -8.52
C ALA A 118 19.49 32.30 -9.48
N ALA A 119 18.59 32.19 -10.46
CA ALA A 119 18.30 33.29 -11.39
C ALA A 119 17.68 34.51 -10.69
N ARG A 120 16.80 34.31 -9.71
CA ARG A 120 16.21 35.40 -8.92
C ARG A 120 17.26 36.09 -8.04
N ALA A 121 18.12 35.33 -7.38
CA ALA A 121 19.21 35.88 -6.56
C ALA A 121 20.16 36.75 -7.40
N ALA A 122 20.58 36.26 -8.56
CA ALA A 122 21.41 37.02 -9.50
C ALA A 122 20.74 38.32 -10.01
N LYS A 123 19.40 38.36 -10.06
CA LYS A 123 18.63 39.52 -10.52
C LYS A 123 18.37 40.56 -9.42
N VAL A 124 18.28 40.14 -8.15
CA VAL A 124 17.99 41.04 -7.01
C VAL A 124 19.24 41.70 -6.46
N GLY A 125 20.44 41.24 -6.79
CA GLY A 125 21.69 41.93 -6.46
C GLY A 125 22.07 41.82 -4.99
N ILE A 126 22.61 40.66 -4.63
CA ILE A 126 23.92 40.60 -3.94
C ILE A 126 24.91 40.12 -4.99
#